data_AF-A0A453PF98-F1
#
_entry.id   AF-A0A453PF98-F1
#
_cell.length_a   1.000
_cell.length_b   1.000
_cell.length_c   1.000
_cell.angle_alpha   90.00
_cell.angle_beta   90.00
_cell.angle_gamma   90.00
#
_symmetry.space_group_name_H-M   'P 1'
#
loop_
_entity.id
_entity.type
_entity.pdbx_description
1 polymer ?
#
loop_
_entity_poly.entity_id
_entity_poly.type
_entity_poly.pdbx_seq_one_letter_code
_entity_poly.pdbx_strand_id
1 'polypeptide(L)'
;MAAIGFGLSKDAFTSLMKEGPHLLAPTGSNLLRHGSEGTVFAGFHYDLNFLTIHGRSRFPGLNIWLRNGKKMEVKVPVGCLLIQSGKQLEWLTGGECLAGMHEVVVTKRTLEAIELAKEQNRSLWRISSTLFSHIASDATLKPLGHFAEAPNAHSYPPI
;
A
#
# COMPACT_ATOMS: atom_id res chain seq x y z
N MET A 1 -11.35 4.48 12.72
CA MET A 1 -12.43 3.91 11.87
C MET A 1 -12.33 2.40 11.78
N ALA A 2 -11.22 1.82 11.26
CA ALA A 2 -11.08 0.37 11.10
C ALA A 2 -11.38 -0.42 12.38
N ALA A 3 -10.80 -0.05 13.53
CA ALA A 3 -11.05 -0.73 14.81
C ALA A 3 -12.54 -0.78 15.17
N ILE A 4 -13.24 0.36 15.08
CA ILE A 4 -14.70 0.44 15.31
C ILE A 4 -15.46 -0.44 14.32
N GLY A 5 -15.08 -0.41 13.04
CA GLY A 5 -15.71 -1.23 11.99
C GLY A 5 -15.54 -2.73 12.23
N PHE A 6 -14.44 -3.14 12.87
CA PHE A 6 -14.21 -4.50 13.32
C PHE A 6 -14.83 -4.80 14.70
N GLY A 7 -15.54 -3.88 15.35
CA GLY A 7 -16.08 -4.09 16.69
C GLY A 7 -15.01 -4.18 17.80
N LEU A 8 -13.81 -3.64 17.56
CA LEU A 8 -12.77 -3.48 18.58
C LEU A 8 -12.92 -2.13 19.31
N SER A 9 -12.15 -1.93 20.39
CA SER A 9 -12.07 -0.61 21.04
C SER A 9 -11.59 0.44 20.03
N LYS A 10 -12.08 1.68 20.16
CA LYS A 10 -11.81 2.75 19.17
C LYS A 10 -10.32 2.99 18.89
N ASP A 11 -9.49 2.69 19.87
CA ASP A 11 -8.05 2.93 19.92
C ASP A 11 -7.22 1.65 19.77
N ALA A 12 -7.83 0.48 19.55
CA ALA A 12 -7.15 -0.82 19.54
C ALA A 12 -5.90 -0.88 18.65
N PHE A 13 -5.93 -0.20 17.49
CA PHE A 13 -4.77 -0.09 16.61
C PHE A 13 -3.91 1.13 16.91
N THR A 14 -4.52 2.30 17.17
CA THR A 14 -3.76 3.55 17.31
C THR A 14 -2.94 3.61 18.60
N SER A 15 -3.35 2.92 19.66
CA SER A 15 -2.56 2.80 20.88
C SER A 15 -1.24 2.06 20.63
N LEU A 16 -1.26 1.07 19.74
CA LEU A 16 -0.09 0.30 19.30
C LEU A 16 0.77 1.06 18.28
N MET A 17 0.28 2.16 17.69
CA MET A 17 1.04 2.98 16.73
C MET A 17 1.84 4.11 17.39
N LYS A 18 1.69 4.31 18.70
CA LYS A 18 2.40 5.37 19.42
C LYS A 18 3.91 5.13 19.34
N GLU A 19 4.67 6.14 18.92
CA GLU A 19 6.12 6.00 18.61
C GLU A 19 6.42 4.96 17.51
N GLY A 20 5.43 4.60 16.68
CA GLY A 20 5.62 3.73 15.54
C GLY A 20 6.62 4.34 14.54
N PRO A 21 7.55 3.54 13.97
CA PRO A 21 8.59 4.03 13.06
C PRO A 21 8.02 4.31 11.66
N HIS A 22 7.10 5.27 11.56
CA HIS A 22 6.46 5.65 10.30
C HIS A 22 7.49 6.16 9.29
N LEU A 23 7.32 5.78 8.02
CA LEU A 23 8.27 6.11 6.95
C LEU A 23 7.55 6.80 5.80
N LEU A 24 7.94 8.04 5.51
CA LEU A 24 7.62 8.69 4.24
C LEU A 24 8.74 8.36 3.25
N ALA A 25 8.43 7.58 2.21
CA ALA A 25 9.41 7.13 1.22
C ALA A 25 8.99 7.53 -0.20
N PRO A 26 9.39 8.73 -0.66
CA PRO A 26 9.22 9.12 -2.05
C PRO A 26 10.14 8.30 -2.96
N THR A 27 9.59 7.72 -4.02
CA THR A 27 10.34 7.00 -5.05
C THR A 27 10.29 7.76 -6.38
N GLY A 28 11.44 7.86 -7.04
CA GLY A 28 11.62 8.56 -8.31
C GLY A 28 12.05 7.60 -9.43
N SER A 29 11.40 7.67 -10.58
CA SER A 29 11.79 6.93 -11.78
C SER A 29 11.94 7.87 -12.96
N ASN A 30 13.08 7.82 -13.64
CA ASN A 30 13.35 8.65 -14.81
C ASN A 30 12.73 8.00 -16.08
N LEU A 31 11.59 8.51 -16.53
CA LEU A 31 10.89 7.95 -17.69
C LEU A 31 11.59 8.24 -19.02
N LEU A 32 12.54 9.18 -19.08
CA LEU A 32 13.37 9.35 -20.29
C LEU A 32 14.28 8.13 -20.53
N ARG A 33 14.70 7.45 -19.47
CA ARG A 33 15.61 6.29 -19.54
C ARG A 33 14.89 4.96 -19.41
N HIS A 34 13.81 4.93 -18.62
CA HIS A 34 13.13 3.70 -18.22
C HIS A 34 11.64 3.71 -18.57
N GLY A 35 11.25 4.48 -19.60
CA GLY A 35 9.86 4.67 -20.02
C GLY A 35 9.30 3.63 -20.98
N SER A 36 9.98 2.51 -21.23
CA SER A 36 9.49 1.48 -22.15
C SER A 36 8.37 0.65 -21.52
N GLU A 37 7.32 0.32 -22.29
CA GLU A 37 6.22 -0.54 -21.83
C GLU A 37 6.74 -1.84 -21.21
N GLY A 38 6.16 -2.24 -20.08
CA GLY A 38 6.57 -3.44 -19.35
C GLY A 38 7.76 -3.23 -18.40
N THR A 39 8.41 -2.06 -18.40
CA THR A 39 9.47 -1.78 -17.40
C THR A 39 8.90 -1.80 -15.99
N VAL A 40 9.51 -2.59 -15.12
CA VAL A 40 9.10 -2.76 -13.72
C VAL A 40 9.86 -1.77 -12.83
N PHE A 41 9.15 -0.87 -12.14
CA PHE A 41 9.71 0.02 -11.12
C PHE A 41 9.61 -0.54 -9.71
N ALA A 42 8.57 -1.31 -9.44
CA ALA A 42 8.43 -2.11 -8.22
C ALA A 42 7.77 -3.43 -8.61
N GLY A 43 8.43 -4.55 -8.28
CA GLY A 43 7.91 -5.88 -8.59
C GLY A 43 6.63 -6.21 -7.84
N PHE A 44 6.03 -7.37 -8.12
CA PHE A 44 4.86 -7.87 -7.41
C PHE A 44 5.19 -8.19 -5.94
N HIS A 45 4.59 -7.45 -5.01
CA HIS A 45 4.84 -7.59 -3.57
C HIS A 45 3.64 -7.13 -2.72
N TYR A 46 3.73 -7.36 -1.42
CA TYR A 46 2.93 -6.70 -0.38
C TYR A 46 3.87 -5.92 0.53
N ASP A 47 3.34 -4.95 1.27
CA ASP A 47 4.13 -4.21 2.25
C ASP A 47 4.05 -4.82 3.65
N LEU A 48 5.12 -4.64 4.43
CA LEU A 48 5.28 -5.26 5.75
C LEU A 48 4.61 -4.46 6.89
N ASN A 49 4.33 -3.18 6.67
CA ASN A 49 3.87 -2.23 7.67
C ASN A 49 2.37 -2.41 8.02
N PHE A 50 1.78 -1.45 8.75
CA PHE A 50 0.37 -1.48 9.15
C PHE A 50 -0.56 -1.04 8.02
N LEU A 51 -0.46 0.22 7.60
CA LEU A 51 -1.17 0.75 6.43
C LEU A 51 -0.19 1.46 5.50
N THR A 52 -0.30 1.16 4.21
CA THR A 52 0.39 1.87 3.14
C THR A 52 -0.54 2.88 2.51
N ILE A 53 -0.07 4.12 2.42
CA ILE A 53 -0.89 5.25 1.96
C ILE A 53 -0.21 5.84 0.74
N HIS A 54 -0.85 5.71 -0.42
CA HIS A 54 -0.37 6.25 -1.69
C HIS A 54 -1.07 7.55 -2.04
N GLY A 55 -0.28 8.57 -2.33
CA GLY A 55 -0.74 9.77 -3.02
C GLY A 55 -1.01 9.51 -4.50
N ARG A 56 -1.65 10.47 -5.15
CA ARG A 56 -1.84 10.44 -6.60
C ARG A 56 -0.50 10.60 -7.33
N SER A 57 -0.18 9.66 -8.22
CA SER A 57 0.94 9.79 -9.16
C SER A 57 0.56 10.59 -10.41
N ARG A 58 1.48 11.39 -10.94
CA ARG A 58 1.33 12.10 -12.23
C ARG A 58 1.37 11.14 -13.42
N PHE A 59 2.13 10.07 -13.29
CA PHE A 59 2.27 9.03 -14.30
C PHE A 59 1.66 7.71 -13.77
N PRO A 60 0.67 7.12 -14.46
CA PRO A 60 0.09 5.83 -14.11
C PRO A 60 1.12 4.70 -14.04
N GLY A 61 0.69 3.54 -13.56
CA GLY A 61 1.51 2.32 -13.52
C GLY A 61 1.37 1.49 -12.25
N LEU A 62 0.73 2.01 -11.19
CA LEU A 62 0.39 1.22 -10.00
C LEU A 62 -0.73 0.24 -10.35
N ASN A 63 -0.51 -1.04 -10.08
CA ASN A 63 -1.52 -2.09 -10.21
C ASN A 63 -1.68 -2.81 -8.88
N ILE A 64 -2.91 -3.21 -8.56
CA ILE A 64 -3.26 -4.06 -7.41
C ILE A 64 -3.85 -5.38 -7.90
N TRP A 65 -3.83 -6.40 -7.04
CA TRP A 65 -4.48 -7.68 -7.33
C TRP A 65 -5.66 -7.88 -6.40
N LEU A 66 -6.79 -8.23 -7.01
CA LEU A 66 -7.96 -8.69 -6.28
C LEU A 66 -7.75 -10.13 -5.80
N ARG A 67 -8.57 -10.56 -4.82
CA ARG A 67 -8.56 -11.93 -4.28
C ARG A 67 -8.77 -13.01 -5.35
N ASN A 68 -9.44 -12.69 -6.44
CA ASN A 68 -9.64 -13.61 -7.58
C ASN A 68 -8.45 -13.63 -8.56
N GLY A 69 -7.32 -13.02 -8.22
CA GLY A 69 -6.13 -12.96 -9.07
C GLY A 69 -6.19 -11.91 -10.18
N LYS A 70 -7.29 -11.16 -10.31
CA LYS A 70 -7.40 -10.10 -11.32
C LYS A 70 -6.50 -8.93 -10.96
N LYS A 71 -5.56 -8.63 -11.86
CA LYS A 71 -4.78 -7.39 -11.84
C LYS A 71 -5.66 -6.20 -12.24
N MET A 72 -5.56 -5.11 -11.49
CA MET A 72 -6.29 -3.86 -11.74
C MET A 72 -5.37 -2.66 -11.64
N GLU A 73 -5.38 -1.82 -12.67
CA GLU A 73 -4.65 -0.56 -12.64
C GLU A 73 -5.37 0.46 -11.75
N VAL A 74 -4.61 1.10 -10.86
CA VAL A 74 -5.13 2.05 -9.90
C VAL A 74 -5.22 3.44 -10.54
N LYS A 75 -6.34 4.12 -10.28
CA LYS A 75 -6.52 5.56 -10.54
C LYS A 75 -7.02 6.25 -9.28
N VAL A 76 -6.12 6.94 -8.58
CA VAL A 76 -6.47 7.72 -7.38
C VAL A 76 -7.13 9.04 -7.81
N PRO A 77 -8.37 9.35 -7.39
CA PRO A 77 -9.02 10.61 -7.69
C PRO A 77 -8.29 11.83 -7.10
N VAL A 78 -8.60 13.02 -7.62
CA VAL A 78 -8.10 14.29 -7.05
C VAL A 78 -8.60 14.43 -5.60
N GLY A 79 -7.71 14.80 -4.68
CA GLY A 79 -8.06 14.99 -3.27
C GLY A 79 -8.21 13.69 -2.47
N CYS A 80 -7.97 12.53 -3.09
CA CYS A 80 -8.03 11.24 -2.43
C CYS A 80 -6.65 10.63 -2.21
N LEU A 81 -6.60 9.70 -1.27
CA LEU A 81 -5.48 8.79 -1.03
C LEU A 81 -5.97 7.35 -1.26
N LEU A 82 -5.08 6.49 -1.74
CA LEU A 82 -5.29 5.06 -1.71
C LEU A 82 -4.66 4.51 -0.42
N ILE A 83 -5.44 3.76 0.36
CA ILE A 83 -4.97 3.10 1.58
C ILE A 83 -5.02 1.60 1.34
N GLN A 84 -3.88 0.93 1.53
CA GLN A 84 -3.74 -0.52 1.43
C GLN A 84 -3.34 -1.09 2.79
N SER A 85 -3.89 -2.25 3.13
CA SER A 85 -3.47 -3.03 4.29
C SER A 85 -2.08 -3.59 4.05
N GLY A 86 -1.20 -3.46 5.05
CA GLY A 86 0.08 -4.15 5.09
C GLY A 86 0.05 -5.36 6.03
N LYS A 87 1.18 -6.06 6.15
CA LYS A 87 1.28 -7.31 6.89
C LYS A 87 1.02 -7.17 8.40
N GLN A 88 1.34 -6.04 9.02
CA GLN A 88 1.03 -5.83 10.44
C GLN A 88 -0.49 -5.79 10.70
N LEU A 89 -1.29 -5.17 9.83
CA LEU A 89 -2.76 -5.18 9.98
C LEU A 89 -3.32 -6.58 9.76
N GLU A 90 -2.80 -7.32 8.79
CA GLU A 90 -3.16 -8.72 8.58
C GLU A 90 -2.92 -9.56 9.83
N TRP A 91 -1.77 -9.36 10.50
CA TRP A 91 -1.42 -10.05 11.73
C TRP A 91 -2.36 -9.70 12.89
N LEU A 92 -2.63 -8.41 13.10
CA LEU A 92 -3.52 -7.93 14.16
C LEU A 92 -4.99 -8.31 13.95
N THR A 93 -5.38 -8.63 12.72
CA THR A 93 -6.74 -9.06 12.37
C THR A 93 -6.86 -10.58 12.16
N GLY A 94 -5.80 -11.34 12.43
CA GLY A 94 -5.80 -12.79 12.20
C GLY A 94 -6.17 -13.17 10.76
N GLY A 95 -5.77 -12.38 9.77
CA GLY A 95 -6.04 -12.66 8.36
C GLY A 95 -7.41 -12.21 7.82
N GLU A 96 -8.28 -11.61 8.64
CA GLU A 96 -9.54 -11.03 8.16
C GLU A 96 -9.27 -9.95 7.09
N CYS A 97 -8.25 -9.11 7.34
CA CYS A 97 -7.79 -8.08 6.42
C CYS A 97 -6.40 -8.40 5.86
N LEU A 98 -6.35 -9.07 4.70
CA LEU A 98 -5.10 -9.45 4.04
C LEU A 98 -4.29 -8.25 3.52
N ALA A 99 -2.97 -8.39 3.55
CA ALA A 99 -2.06 -7.45 2.92
C ALA A 99 -2.27 -7.42 1.40
N GLY A 100 -2.39 -6.20 0.86
CA GLY A 100 -2.72 -6.01 -0.56
C GLY A 100 -1.51 -6.20 -1.47
N MET A 101 -1.59 -7.15 -2.41
CA MET A 101 -0.57 -7.32 -3.44
C MET A 101 -0.63 -6.22 -4.49
N HIS A 102 0.52 -5.68 -4.86
CA HIS A 102 0.64 -4.61 -5.85
C HIS A 102 2.00 -4.59 -6.54
N GLU A 103 2.09 -3.84 -7.63
CA GLU A 103 3.31 -3.62 -8.42
C GLU A 103 3.25 -2.26 -9.11
N VAL A 104 4.39 -1.81 -9.61
CA VAL A 104 4.47 -0.62 -10.46
C VAL A 104 5.19 -0.94 -11.75
N VAL A 105 4.47 -0.84 -12.87
CA VAL A 105 4.97 -1.15 -14.22
C VAL A 105 4.58 -0.04 -15.19
N VAL A 106 5.41 0.24 -16.18
CA VAL A 106 5.06 1.14 -17.29
C VAL A 106 3.96 0.49 -18.14
N THR A 107 2.78 1.13 -18.18
CA THR A 107 1.62 0.70 -18.98
C THR A 107 1.44 1.59 -20.21
N LYS A 108 0.52 1.23 -21.11
CA LYS A 108 0.10 2.11 -22.22
C LYS A 108 -0.33 3.50 -21.74
N ARG A 109 -1.06 3.57 -20.62
CA ARG A 109 -1.46 4.84 -19.99
C ARG A 109 -0.29 5.62 -19.42
N THR A 110 0.79 4.94 -19.02
CA THR A 110 2.05 5.61 -18.69
C THR A 110 2.67 6.25 -19.94
N LEU A 111 2.70 5.54 -21.08
CA LEU A 111 3.22 6.07 -22.34
C LEU A 111 2.43 7.29 -22.83
N GLU A 112 1.10 7.21 -22.81
CA GLU A 112 0.22 8.35 -23.14
C GLU A 112 0.50 9.56 -22.24
N ALA A 113 0.70 9.33 -20.94
CA ALA A 113 1.04 10.39 -20.00
C ALA A 113 2.44 10.97 -20.24
N ILE A 114 3.40 10.17 -20.74
CA ILE A 114 4.73 10.62 -21.15
C ILE A 114 4.63 11.54 -22.35
N GLU A 115 3.92 11.15 -23.41
CA GLU A 115 3.78 11.98 -24.61
C GLU A 115 3.07 13.31 -24.30
N LEU A 116 1.97 13.27 -23.54
CA LEU A 116 1.29 14.49 -23.10
C LEU A 116 2.19 15.40 -22.25
N ALA A 117 3.06 14.82 -21.42
CA ALA A 117 3.99 15.60 -20.63
C ALA A 117 5.10 16.24 -21.49
N LYS A 118 5.57 15.57 -22.54
CA LYS A 118 6.52 16.13 -23.52
C LYS A 118 5.91 17.31 -24.26
N GLU A 119 4.69 17.16 -24.78
CA GLU A 119 3.96 18.23 -25.48
C GLU A 119 3.79 19.47 -24.60
N GLN A 120 3.57 19.27 -23.30
CA GLN A 120 3.39 20.33 -22.32
C GLN A 120 4.70 20.83 -21.69
N ASN A 121 5.87 20.35 -22.17
CA ASN A 121 7.19 20.66 -21.65
C ASN A 121 7.31 20.46 -20.11
N ARG A 122 6.73 19.36 -19.60
CA ARG A 122 6.74 18.98 -18.18
C ARG A 122 7.80 17.93 -17.88
N SER A 123 8.26 17.89 -16.63
CA SER A 123 9.19 16.87 -16.15
C SER A 123 8.65 15.45 -16.35
N LEU A 124 9.52 14.56 -16.82
CA LEU A 124 9.28 13.13 -17.01
C LEU A 124 9.77 12.28 -15.84
N TRP A 125 10.07 12.90 -14.70
CA TRP A 125 10.27 12.16 -13.46
C TRP A 125 8.93 11.71 -12.90
N ARG A 126 8.74 10.40 -12.85
CA ARG A 126 7.64 9.80 -12.09
C ARG A 126 8.03 9.81 -10.62
N ILE A 127 7.25 10.53 -9.81
CA ILE A 127 7.41 10.57 -8.37
C ILE A 127 6.16 9.96 -7.73
N SER A 128 6.37 9.02 -6.81
CA SER A 128 5.32 8.48 -5.94
C SER A 128 5.71 8.75 -4.49
N SER A 129 4.85 9.45 -3.75
CA SER A 129 5.03 9.65 -2.32
C SER A 129 4.15 8.64 -1.58
N THR A 130 4.81 7.65 -0.97
CA THR A 130 4.14 6.61 -0.18
C THR A 130 4.48 6.83 1.29
N LEU A 131 3.44 6.81 2.15
CA LEU A 131 3.60 6.80 3.60
C LEU A 131 3.31 5.40 4.11
N PHE A 132 4.28 4.81 4.80
CA PHE A 132 4.16 3.53 5.50
C PHE A 132 3.95 3.81 6.99
N SER A 133 2.73 3.58 7.47
CA SER A 133 2.43 3.63 8.90
C SER A 133 2.72 2.27 9.55
N HIS A 134 3.22 2.27 10.77
CA HIS A 134 3.72 1.10 11.47
C HIS A 134 3.14 1.00 12.88
N ILE A 135 3.04 -0.22 13.38
CA ILE A 135 2.96 -0.52 14.81
C ILE A 135 4.33 -0.25 15.46
N ALA A 136 4.33 0.15 16.73
CA ALA A 136 5.52 0.38 17.54
C ALA A 136 6.42 -0.85 17.56
N SER A 137 7.73 -0.63 17.49
CA SER A 137 8.71 -1.72 17.37
C SER A 137 8.78 -2.64 18.59
N ASP A 138 8.30 -2.17 19.74
CA ASP A 138 8.23 -2.90 21.02
C ASP A 138 6.85 -3.51 21.30
N ALA A 139 5.87 -3.30 20.41
CA ALA A 139 4.56 -3.91 20.52
C ALA A 139 4.56 -5.31 19.87
N THR A 140 4.13 -6.31 20.64
CA THR A 140 3.91 -7.66 20.12
C THR A 140 2.73 -7.68 19.14
N LEU A 141 2.95 -8.15 17.92
CA LEU A 141 1.91 -8.35 16.93
C LEU A 141 1.22 -9.68 17.20
N LYS A 142 -0.09 -9.63 17.47
CA LYS A 142 -0.95 -10.80 17.62
C LYS A 142 -2.40 -10.43 17.29
N PRO A 143 -3.25 -11.40 16.91
CA PRO A 143 -4.66 -11.13 16.69
C PRO A 143 -5.32 -10.42 17.88
N LEU A 144 -6.08 -9.36 17.61
CA LEU A 144 -6.70 -8.52 18.63
C LEU A 144 -8.17 -8.88 18.88
N GLY A 145 -8.59 -8.84 20.15
CA GLY A 145 -9.99 -9.08 20.53
C GLY A 145 -10.51 -10.42 20.00
N HIS A 146 -11.70 -10.39 19.41
CA HIS A 146 -12.36 -11.59 18.86
C HIS A 146 -11.57 -12.26 17.72
N PHE A 147 -10.60 -11.58 17.08
CA PHE A 147 -9.73 -12.23 16.09
C PHE A 147 -8.82 -13.29 16.69
N ALA A 148 -8.53 -13.24 17.99
CA ALA A 148 -7.75 -14.28 18.67
C ALA A 148 -8.52 -15.61 18.81
N GLU A 149 -9.84 -15.58 18.67
CA GLU A 149 -10.72 -16.75 18.76
C GLU A 149 -11.08 -17.30 17.37
N ALA A 150 -10.64 -16.62 16.30
CA ALA A 150 -10.91 -17.04 14.94
C ALA A 150 -10.24 -18.39 14.61
N PRO A 151 -10.86 -19.26 13.79
CA PRO A 151 -10.30 -20.58 13.47
C PRO A 151 -8.87 -20.54 12.93
N ASN A 152 -8.50 -19.49 12.20
CA ASN A 152 -7.19 -19.28 11.61
C ASN A 152 -6.21 -18.48 12.49
N ALA A 153 -6.59 -18.06 13.70
CA ALA A 153 -5.74 -17.27 14.60
C ALA A 153 -4.39 -17.95 14.89
N HIS A 154 -4.36 -19.28 14.92
CA HIS A 154 -3.15 -20.08 15.11
C HIS A 154 -2.10 -19.89 14.01
N SER A 155 -2.49 -19.43 12.82
CA SER A 155 -1.58 -19.10 11.71
C SER A 155 -0.87 -17.74 11.92
N TYR A 156 -1.28 -16.97 12.93
CA TYR A 156 -0.75 -15.67 13.28
C TYR A 156 -0.22 -15.68 14.72
N PRO A 157 0.82 -16.49 15.02
CA PRO A 157 1.41 -16.54 16.35
C PRO A 157 1.98 -15.17 16.75
N PRO A 158 2.07 -14.85 18.06
CA PRO A 158 2.70 -13.61 18.50
C PRO A 158 4.13 -13.44 17.96
N ILE A 159 4.43 -12.28 17.38
CA ILE A 159 5.77 -11.88 16.91
C ILE A 159 6.18 -10.51 17.42
#